data_AF-A0A523HZV1-F1
#
_entry.id   AF-A0A523HZV1-F1
#
_cell.length_a   1.000
_cell.length_b   1.000
_cell.length_c   1.000
_cell.angle_alpha   90.00
_cell.angle_beta   90.00
_cell.angle_gamma   90.00
#
_symmetry.space_group_name_H-M   'P 1'
#
loop_
_entity.id
_entity.type
_entity.pdbx_description
1 polymer ?
#
loop_
_entity_poly.entity_id
_entity_poly.type
_entity_poly.pdbx_seq_one_letter_code
_entity_poly.pdbx_strand_id
1 'polypeptide(L)' 'MQRKSTLTERGFACIALDRPADGVNVGHALRAALGFGARMVILGGADPKINVRKLSTDPGRAYRHVPVLEVD' A
#
# COMPACT_ATOMS: atom_id res chain seq x y z
N MET A 1 30.91 2.49 -13.29
CA MET A 1 29.73 3.23 -13.78
C MET A 1 28.96 3.76 -12.58
N GLN A 2 28.95 5.06 -12.32
CA GLN A 2 28.17 5.65 -11.21
C GLN A 2 26.84 6.19 -11.74
N ARG A 3 25.72 5.63 -11.28
CA ARG A 3 24.37 6.21 -11.46
C ARG A 3 24.17 7.27 -10.37
N LYS A 4 23.94 8.52 -10.74
CA LYS A 4 23.48 9.57 -9.83
C LYS A 4 21.99 9.79 -10.03
N SER A 5 21.24 9.80 -8.92
CA SER A 5 19.86 10.30 -8.92
C SER A 5 19.89 11.78 -9.32
N THR A 6 19.09 12.15 -10.31
CA THR A 6 19.00 13.52 -10.82
C THR A 6 17.81 14.28 -10.23
N LEU A 7 17.06 13.67 -9.30
CA LEU A 7 15.86 14.27 -8.74
C LEU A 7 16.21 15.27 -7.63
N THR A 8 15.62 16.46 -7.71
CA THR A 8 15.70 17.57 -6.74
C THR A 8 14.85 17.36 -5.49
N GLU A 9 13.77 16.58 -5.61
CA GLU A 9 12.84 16.17 -4.56
C GLU A 9 12.95 14.65 -4.35
N ARG A 10 12.56 14.14 -3.18
CA ARG A 10 12.54 12.68 -2.97
C ARG A 10 11.44 12.07 -3.83
N GLY A 11 11.81 11.14 -4.73
CA GLY A 11 10.84 10.36 -5.50
C GLY A 11 9.84 9.65 -4.60
N PHE A 12 8.59 9.55 -5.05
CA PHE A 12 7.53 8.88 -4.31
C PHE A 12 7.44 7.40 -4.72
N ALA A 13 7.14 6.55 -3.75
CA ALA A 13 6.83 5.14 -3.99
C ALA A 13 5.35 4.89 -3.75
N CYS A 14 4.77 4.03 -4.58
CA CYS A 14 3.42 3.50 -4.42
C CYS A 14 3.48 1.97 -4.42
N ILE A 15 2.54 1.32 -3.74
CA ILE A 15 2.40 -0.13 -3.72
C ILE A 15 1.08 -0.47 -4.41
N ALA A 16 1.09 -1.40 -5.37
CA ALA A 16 -0.11 -1.88 -6.02
C ALA A 16 -0.22 -3.40 -5.85
N LEU A 17 -1.41 -3.87 -5.50
CA LEU A 17 -1.77 -5.28 -5.46
C LEU A 17 -2.82 -5.54 -6.55
N ASP A 18 -2.50 -6.42 -7.48
CA ASP A 18 -3.43 -6.88 -8.51
C ASP A 18 -4.13 -8.15 -8.05
N ARG A 19 -5.46 -8.09 -8.00
CA ARG A 19 -6.40 -9.11 -7.52
C ARG A 19 -6.00 -9.77 -6.20
N PRO A 20 -5.73 -9.01 -5.13
CA PRO A 20 -5.46 -9.60 -3.83
C PRO A 20 -6.66 -10.41 -3.34
N ALA A 21 -6.45 -11.69 -3.03
CA ALA A 21 -7.49 -12.61 -2.58
C ALA A 21 -7.52 -12.81 -1.05
N ASP A 22 -6.50 -12.33 -0.33
CA ASP A 22 -6.39 -12.49 1.12
C ASP A 22 -6.09 -11.15 1.81
N GLY A 23 -6.90 -10.80 2.81
CA GLY A 23 -6.74 -9.61 3.63
C GLY A 23 -5.43 -9.57 4.42
N VAL A 24 -4.83 -10.73 4.73
CA VAL A 24 -3.51 -10.80 5.38
C VAL A 24 -2.45 -10.10 4.53
N ASN A 25 -2.43 -10.36 3.22
CA ASN A 25 -1.48 -9.75 2.29
C ASN A 25 -1.70 -8.25 2.15
N VAL A 26 -2.97 -7.81 2.10
CA VAL A 26 -3.33 -6.40 2.05
C VAL A 26 -2.88 -5.67 3.32
N GLY A 27 -3.09 -6.25 4.49
CA GLY A 27 -2.68 -5.64 5.76
C GLY A 27 -1.16 -5.54 5.90
N HIS A 28 -0.41 -6.55 5.45
CA HIS A 28 1.06 -6.46 5.39
C HIS A 28 1.55 -5.36 4.43
N ALA A 29 0.91 -5.23 3.26
CA ALA A 29 1.25 -4.16 2.30
C ALA A 29 0.96 -2.77 2.88
N LEU A 30 -0.17 -2.59 3.57
CA LEU A 30 -0.53 -1.34 4.26
C LEU A 30 0.48 -1.00 5.36
N ARG A 31 0.86 -1.99 6.17
CA ARG A 31 1.89 -1.83 7.20
C ARG A 31 3.24 -1.44 6.59
N ALA A 32 3.63 -2.05 5.47
CA ALA A 32 4.85 -1.70 4.75
C ALA A 32 4.77 -0.28 4.18
N ALA A 33 3.62 0.11 3.63
CA ALA A 33 3.41 1.45 3.08
C ALA A 33 3.65 2.53 4.14
N LEU A 34 3.09 2.35 5.34
CA LEU A 34 3.31 3.25 6.46
C LEU A 34 4.78 3.24 6.93
N GLY A 35 5.39 2.06 7.05
CA GLY A 35 6.76 1.90 7.54
C GLY A 35 7.83 2.49 6.61
N PHE A 36 7.62 2.42 5.29
CA PHE A 36 8.55 2.93 4.29
C PHE A 36 8.17 4.30 3.72
N GLY A 37 7.08 4.90 4.20
CA GLY A 37 6.61 6.21 3.72
C GLY A 37 6.14 6.17 2.26
N ALA A 38 5.60 5.03 1.80
CA ALA A 38 4.92 4.97 0.51
C ALA A 38 3.72 5.94 0.54
N ARG A 39 3.48 6.59 -0.60
CA ARG A 39 2.46 7.65 -0.69
C ARG A 39 1.06 7.14 -0.96
N MET A 40 0.94 5.89 -1.38
CA MET A 40 -0.35 5.29 -1.73
C MET A 40 -0.25 3.76 -1.80
N VAL A 41 -1.37 3.10 -1.48
CA VAL A 41 -1.62 1.69 -1.78
C VAL A 41 -2.80 1.60 -2.76
N ILE A 42 -2.65 0.79 -3.81
CA ILE A 42 -3.70 0.54 -4.80
C ILE A 42 -4.10 -0.94 -4.72
N LEU A 43 -5.40 -1.20 -4.66
CA LEU A 43 -6.00 -2.54 -4.69
C LEU A 43 -6.84 -2.65 -5.95
N GLY A 44 -6.33 -3.33 -6.98
CA GLY A 44 -7.06 -3.60 -8.22
C GLY A 44 -7.78 -4.94 -8.14
N GLY A 45 -9.08 -4.99 -8.40
CA GLY A 45 -9.86 -6.23 -8.40
C GLY A 45 -9.78 -7.03 -7.10
N ALA A 46 -9.73 -6.35 -5.95
CA ALA A 46 -9.63 -7.01 -4.65
C ALA A 46 -10.86 -7.88 -4.37
N ASP A 47 -10.67 -9.02 -3.69
CA ASP A 47 -11.80 -9.86 -3.28
C ASP A 47 -12.77 -9.03 -2.41
N PRO A 48 -14.08 -8.98 -2.71
CA PRO A 48 -15.05 -8.15 -2.00
C PRO A 48 -15.18 -8.44 -0.50
N LYS A 49 -14.68 -9.59 -0.02
CA LYS A 49 -14.64 -9.93 1.41
C LYS A 49 -13.54 -9.18 2.17
N ILE A 50 -12.55 -8.64 1.48
CA ILE A 50 -11.45 -7.89 2.09
C ILE A 50 -11.97 -6.56 2.60
N ASN A 51 -12.02 -6.41 3.92
CA ASN A 51 -12.37 -5.15 4.56
C ASN A 51 -11.11 -4.49 5.14
N VAL A 52 -10.56 -3.52 4.41
CA VAL A 52 -9.34 -2.78 4.78
C VAL A 52 -9.40 -2.19 6.19
N ARG A 53 -10.59 -1.82 6.69
CA ARG A 53 -10.76 -1.21 8.02
C ARG A 53 -10.71 -2.22 9.17
N LYS A 54 -10.70 -3.52 8.89
CA LYS A 54 -10.78 -4.61 9.88
C LYS A 54 -9.61 -5.59 9.81
N LEU A 55 -8.54 -5.26 9.10
CA LEU A 55 -7.38 -6.14 8.95
C LEU A 55 -6.55 -6.17 10.23
N SER A 56 -6.47 -7.33 10.90
CA SER A 56 -5.65 -7.51 12.10
C SER A 56 -4.15 -7.36 11.84
N THR A 57 -3.71 -7.59 10.60
CA THR A 57 -2.33 -7.44 10.14
C THR A 57 -1.93 -6.00 9.80
N ASP A 58 -2.87 -5.05 9.86
CA ASP A 58 -2.63 -3.60 9.85
C ASP A 58 -2.90 -2.98 11.25
N PRO A 59 -2.11 -3.33 12.29
CA PRO A 59 -2.37 -2.86 13.66
C PRO A 59 -2.23 -1.33 13.80
N GLY A 60 -1.38 -0.72 12.98
CA GLY A 60 -1.20 0.73 12.93
C GLY A 60 -2.35 1.48 12.24
N ARG A 61 -3.31 0.74 11.66
CA ARG A 61 -4.40 1.31 10.85
C ARG A 61 -3.84 2.25 9.78
N ALA A 62 -2.84 1.79 9.05
CA ALA A 62 -2.17 2.53 7.99
C ALA A 62 -3.15 3.10 6.96
N TYR A 63 -4.30 2.46 6.74
CA TYR A 63 -5.39 3.00 5.91
C TYR A 63 -5.91 4.39 6.35
N ARG A 64 -5.63 4.83 7.59
CA ARG A 64 -5.97 6.17 8.11
C ARG A 64 -4.92 7.23 7.79
N HIS A 65 -3.73 6.82 7.37
CA HIS A 65 -2.55 7.66 7.21
C HIS A 65 -2.00 7.63 5.77
N VAL A 66 -2.23 6.53 5.07
CA VAL A 66 -1.82 6.29 3.69
C VAL A 66 -3.08 6.17 2.84
N PRO A 67 -3.21 6.96 1.75
CA PRO A 67 -4.28 6.78 0.78
C PRO A 67 -4.37 5.34 0.26
N VAL A 68 -5.57 4.78 0.29
CA VAL A 68 -5.89 3.49 -0.30
C VAL A 68 -6.87 3.72 -1.44
N LEU A 69 -6.48 3.35 -2.65
CA LEU A 69 -7.32 3.40 -3.84
C LEU A 69 -7.79 1.99 -4.18
N GLU A 70 -9.10 1.77 -4.23
CA GLU A 70 -9.72 0.53 -4.70
C GLU A 70 -10.23 0.76 -6.13
N VAL A 71 -9.90 -0.14 -7.05
CA VAL A 71 -10.27 -0.07 -8.47
C VAL A 71 -10.83 -1.42 -8.90
N ASP A 72 -11.94 -1.41 -9.65
CA ASP A 72 -12.58 -2.62 -10.20
C ASP A 72 -11.91 -3.12 -11.48
#